data_AF-F5XM01-F1
#
_entry.id   AF-F5XM01-F1
#
_cell.length_a   1.000
_cell.length_b   1.000
_cell.length_c   1.000
_cell.angle_alpha   90.00
_cell.angle_beta   90.00
_cell.angle_gamma   90.00
#
_symmetry.space_group_name_H-M   'P 1'
#
loop_
_entity.id
_entity.type
_entity.pdbx_description
1 polymer ?
#
loop_
_entity_poly.entity_id
_entity_poly.type
_entity_poly.pdbx_seq_one_letter_code
_entity_poly.pdbx_strand_id
1 'polypeptide(L)'
;MSAATTELMQVGVLPTADGGARQPEADLWCSYAATRTLHWLGARPDDSDTVADYLRARQNHDGGFAWQRGLPSDVWASYYCAQTLRDLGEPVPVPHRLADWLSSTRTADGGFAMTPGQSADVWATYYATRLYAEVLGRPVPDRDALAGWLARLQTPSGGLGWSPGSRQVDVRAGYYGALAWRAADAGRSTPWDTDSLVRWLQDRQGGDGGFAFGPDVAACAWAAFRATHALRALGAGPRDVDGLLAWLDARRLPSGGYERWLGYGVADVWACFSVVGARLAVDRPLPAADVPATVEAVRACQLPGTGFTYRQPDAAGDSLATAAVLLMGAEPERTAELQAWLRAAQTPYEGGVMYMPGRGAEVRCTLWAAAALDRTGSGLDSSRLGSWLRGLQNVDGGVGYWVGRGSDLVSTAAAVELGQTAGCLPAEVLDRGGVLRFVERCRTADGYAPVPGGQTTLAATAQALRVRHALGVATDPDRATDPDHTSDPDYASELLTRWASPLGGYAATPRAVPDLLSTYQAVLTFEQFGRTWDRRHVGRLLHRLEVGGGYAWSPLSRRPGGALAGALGGLLAEAVAGDPVPLPRLSL
;
A
#
# COMPACT_ATOMS: atom_id res chain seq x y z
N MET A 1 -9.34 28.89 -16.07
CA MET A 1 -8.59 28.34 -14.92
C MET A 1 -8.60 29.38 -13.81
N SER A 2 -8.92 29.00 -12.58
CA SER A 2 -8.89 29.93 -11.43
C SER A 2 -7.46 30.11 -10.90
N ALA A 3 -7.25 31.13 -10.06
CA ALA A 3 -5.97 31.35 -9.38
C ALA A 3 -5.57 30.14 -8.52
N ALA A 4 -6.52 29.57 -7.77
CA ALA A 4 -6.31 28.36 -6.97
C ALA A 4 -5.89 27.13 -7.80
N THR A 5 -6.45 26.96 -9.01
CA THR A 5 -6.00 25.89 -9.93
C THR A 5 -4.54 26.09 -10.36
N THR A 6 -4.12 27.34 -10.53
CA THR A 6 -2.76 27.67 -10.96
C THR A 6 -1.74 27.43 -9.84
N GLU A 7 -2.10 27.72 -8.58
CA GLU A 7 -1.28 27.41 -7.40
C GLU A 7 -1.14 25.91 -7.15
N LEU A 8 -2.24 25.14 -7.26
CA LEU A 8 -2.19 23.68 -7.12
C LEU A 8 -1.27 23.01 -8.18
N MET A 9 -1.29 23.52 -9.41
CA MET A 9 -0.40 23.04 -10.46
C MET A 9 1.08 23.37 -10.18
N GLN A 10 1.38 24.48 -9.49
CA GLN A 10 2.75 24.84 -9.11
C GLN A 10 3.34 23.90 -8.06
N VAL A 11 2.50 23.37 -7.16
CA VAL A 11 2.92 22.36 -6.15
C VAL A 11 2.83 20.91 -6.66
N GLY A 12 2.58 20.72 -7.96
CA GLY A 12 2.53 19.40 -8.58
C GLY A 12 1.27 18.62 -8.22
N VAL A 13 0.11 19.29 -8.13
CA VAL A 13 -1.19 18.65 -7.94
C VAL A 13 -2.13 19.01 -9.07
N LEU A 14 -2.79 18.00 -9.64
CA LEU A 14 -3.64 18.15 -10.81
C LEU A 14 -5.09 17.80 -10.44
N PRO A 15 -6.05 18.72 -10.59
CA PRO A 15 -7.46 18.40 -10.41
C PRO A 15 -7.92 17.40 -11.48
N THR A 16 -8.83 16.51 -11.11
CA THR A 16 -9.39 15.51 -12.02
C THR A 16 -10.90 15.71 -12.20
N ALA A 17 -11.40 15.34 -13.38
CA ALA A 17 -12.80 15.45 -13.81
C ALA A 17 -13.76 14.58 -13.00
N ASP A 18 -13.25 13.59 -12.26
CA ASP A 18 -14.02 12.80 -11.32
C ASP A 18 -14.25 13.51 -9.97
N GLY A 19 -13.72 14.73 -9.79
CA GLY A 19 -13.85 15.54 -8.57
C GLY A 19 -12.67 15.42 -7.61
N GLY A 20 -11.75 14.48 -7.86
CA GLY A 20 -10.55 14.27 -7.05
C GLY A 20 -9.39 15.18 -7.44
N ALA A 21 -8.23 14.85 -6.89
CA ALA A 21 -6.94 15.37 -7.33
C ALA A 21 -5.93 14.23 -7.49
N ARG A 22 -4.88 14.44 -8.29
CA ARG A 22 -3.82 13.46 -8.50
C ARG A 22 -2.43 14.05 -8.46
N GLN A 23 -1.47 13.19 -8.19
CA GLN A 23 -0.06 13.46 -8.43
C GLN A 23 0.29 13.31 -9.94
N PRO A 24 1.35 13.99 -10.43
CA PRO A 24 1.78 13.92 -11.81
C PRO A 24 2.49 12.60 -12.15
N GLU A 25 3.03 11.90 -11.14
CA GLU A 25 3.76 10.66 -11.32
C GLU A 25 2.83 9.48 -11.67
N ALA A 26 3.34 8.58 -12.51
CA ALA A 26 2.72 7.28 -12.73
C ALA A 26 2.79 6.39 -11.47
N ASP A 27 1.83 5.47 -11.38
CA ASP A 27 1.79 4.45 -10.33
C ASP A 27 2.41 3.13 -10.83
N LEU A 28 3.18 2.49 -9.95
CA LEU A 28 3.96 1.31 -10.30
C LEU A 28 3.05 0.12 -10.63
N TRP A 29 1.95 -0.05 -9.88
CA TRP A 29 1.02 -1.14 -10.14
C TRP A 29 0.25 -0.88 -11.44
N CYS A 30 -0.17 0.35 -11.68
CA CYS A 30 -0.87 0.71 -12.92
C CYS A 30 0.02 0.38 -14.12
N SER A 31 1.29 0.78 -14.02
CA SER A 31 2.30 0.52 -15.05
C SER A 31 2.53 -0.97 -15.27
N TYR A 32 2.59 -1.76 -14.20
CA TYR A 32 2.69 -3.23 -14.29
C TYR A 32 1.45 -3.84 -14.94
N ALA A 33 0.25 -3.51 -14.45
CA ALA A 33 -1.00 -4.08 -14.93
C ALA A 33 -1.28 -3.72 -16.40
N ALA A 34 -1.09 -2.45 -16.77
CA ALA A 34 -1.28 -1.97 -18.13
C ALA A 34 -0.30 -2.63 -19.09
N THR A 35 1.01 -2.58 -18.80
CA THR A 35 2.05 -3.15 -19.66
C THR A 35 1.87 -4.66 -19.83
N ARG A 36 1.54 -5.38 -18.74
CA ARG A 36 1.32 -6.82 -18.80
C ARG A 36 0.06 -7.19 -19.58
N THR A 37 -1.01 -6.40 -19.46
CA THR A 37 -2.22 -6.56 -20.26
C THR A 37 -1.92 -6.35 -21.75
N LEU A 38 -1.18 -5.29 -22.09
CA LEU A 38 -0.76 -5.02 -23.47
C LEU A 38 0.11 -6.17 -24.01
N HIS A 39 1.08 -6.64 -23.23
CA HIS A 39 1.93 -7.78 -23.59
C HIS A 39 1.09 -9.04 -23.90
N TRP A 40 0.13 -9.38 -23.04
CA TRP A 40 -0.79 -10.51 -23.25
C TRP A 40 -1.64 -10.38 -24.51
N LEU A 41 -1.95 -9.16 -24.92
CA LEU A 41 -2.72 -8.84 -26.12
C LEU A 41 -1.83 -8.69 -27.37
N GLY A 42 -0.52 -8.90 -27.27
CA GLY A 42 0.43 -8.73 -28.37
C GLY A 42 0.70 -7.26 -28.73
N ALA A 43 0.43 -6.34 -27.82
CA ALA A 43 0.63 -4.90 -27.97
C ALA A 43 1.71 -4.37 -27.01
N ARG A 44 2.04 -3.08 -27.14
CA ARG A 44 3.02 -2.36 -26.31
C ARG A 44 2.47 -1.00 -25.86
N PRO A 45 2.97 -0.42 -24.75
CA PRO A 45 2.76 1.00 -24.44
C PRO A 45 3.12 1.90 -25.63
N ASP A 46 2.50 3.07 -25.72
CA ASP A 46 2.75 4.02 -26.80
C ASP A 46 4.20 4.51 -26.78
N ASP A 47 4.74 4.67 -25.59
CA ASP A 47 6.15 4.96 -25.35
C ASP A 47 6.72 3.93 -24.37
N SER A 48 7.36 2.89 -24.89
CA SER A 48 7.93 1.80 -24.07
C SER A 48 9.21 2.22 -23.35
N ASP A 49 10.00 3.12 -23.95
CA ASP A 49 11.30 3.55 -23.43
C ASP A 49 11.13 4.38 -22.16
N THR A 50 10.17 5.30 -22.16
CA THR A 50 9.88 6.13 -20.98
C THR A 50 9.27 5.32 -19.83
N VAL A 51 8.48 4.28 -20.13
CA VAL A 51 8.02 3.32 -19.11
C VAL A 51 9.23 2.59 -18.53
N ALA A 52 10.15 2.11 -19.37
CA ALA A 52 11.37 1.43 -18.90
C ALA A 52 12.24 2.34 -18.02
N ASP A 53 12.46 3.60 -18.42
CA ASP A 53 13.22 4.57 -17.65
C ASP A 53 12.57 4.92 -16.31
N TYR A 54 11.23 5.04 -16.29
CA TYR A 54 10.45 5.17 -15.07
C TYR A 54 10.69 3.99 -14.10
N LEU A 55 10.77 2.75 -14.59
CA LEU A 55 11.02 1.57 -13.76
C LEU A 55 12.48 1.51 -13.28
N ARG A 56 13.45 1.77 -14.18
CA ARG A 56 14.89 1.78 -13.82
C ARG A 56 15.21 2.83 -12.76
N ALA A 57 14.53 3.98 -12.81
CA ALA A 57 14.63 5.05 -11.82
C ALA A 57 14.27 4.63 -10.38
N ARG A 58 13.62 3.49 -10.19
CA ARG A 58 13.21 2.94 -8.89
C ARG A 58 14.19 1.93 -8.32
N GLN A 59 15.23 1.56 -9.06
CA GLN A 59 16.21 0.61 -8.58
C GLN A 59 17.16 1.26 -7.58
N ASN A 60 17.36 0.60 -6.44
CA ASN A 60 18.29 0.99 -5.41
C ASN A 60 19.66 0.31 -5.62
N HIS A 61 20.68 0.77 -4.88
CA HIS A 61 22.04 0.25 -5.00
C HIS A 61 22.18 -1.23 -4.63
N ASP A 62 21.28 -1.74 -3.77
CA ASP A 62 21.14 -3.15 -3.40
C ASP A 62 20.57 -4.02 -4.53
N GLY A 63 20.19 -3.43 -5.66
CA GLY A 63 19.61 -4.11 -6.82
C GLY A 63 18.10 -4.34 -6.73
N GLY A 64 17.51 -4.18 -5.54
CA GLY A 64 16.06 -4.14 -5.35
C GLY A 64 15.43 -2.88 -5.91
N PHE A 65 14.10 -2.84 -5.98
CA PHE A 65 13.34 -1.66 -6.40
C PHE A 65 12.40 -1.20 -5.30
N ALA A 66 12.13 0.10 -5.28
CA ALA A 66 11.15 0.73 -4.42
C ALA A 66 9.94 1.24 -5.20
N TRP A 67 8.77 1.29 -4.56
CA TRP A 67 7.56 1.79 -5.22
C TRP A 67 7.65 3.30 -5.56
N GLN A 68 8.39 4.07 -4.76
CA GLN A 68 8.76 5.46 -5.00
C GLN A 68 10.27 5.65 -4.82
N ARG A 69 10.86 6.50 -5.66
CA ARG A 69 12.30 6.82 -5.61
C ARG A 69 12.69 7.32 -4.21
N GLY A 70 13.77 6.78 -3.67
CA GLY A 70 14.32 7.18 -2.37
C GLY A 70 13.80 6.38 -1.19
N LEU A 71 12.79 5.53 -1.39
CA LEU A 71 12.36 4.56 -0.37
C LEU A 71 13.22 3.29 -0.42
N PRO A 72 13.27 2.51 0.68
CA PRO A 72 13.91 1.20 0.69
C PRO A 72 13.30 0.24 -0.34
N SER A 73 14.11 -0.71 -0.81
CA SER A 73 13.65 -1.78 -1.69
C SER A 73 12.63 -2.66 -1.00
N ASP A 74 11.63 -3.12 -1.75
CA ASP A 74 10.63 -4.09 -1.30
C ASP A 74 10.33 -5.15 -2.38
N VAL A 75 9.86 -6.33 -1.95
CA VAL A 75 9.76 -7.51 -2.85
C VAL A 75 8.70 -7.28 -3.93
N TRP A 76 7.63 -6.57 -3.59
CA TRP A 76 6.52 -6.29 -4.49
C TRP A 76 6.93 -5.33 -5.61
N ALA A 77 7.55 -4.20 -5.25
CA ALA A 77 8.06 -3.25 -6.22
C ALA A 77 9.18 -3.85 -7.08
N SER A 78 10.05 -4.66 -6.47
CA SER A 78 11.10 -5.40 -7.18
C SER A 78 10.52 -6.34 -8.24
N TYR A 79 9.50 -7.13 -7.89
CA TYR A 79 8.84 -8.01 -8.84
C TYR A 79 8.09 -7.22 -9.94
N TYR A 80 7.34 -6.17 -9.60
CA TYR A 80 6.64 -5.35 -10.60
C TYR A 80 7.60 -4.70 -11.59
N CYS A 81 8.62 -3.99 -11.11
CA CYS A 81 9.62 -3.39 -11.99
C CYS A 81 10.31 -4.43 -12.87
N ALA A 82 10.82 -5.50 -12.28
CA ALA A 82 11.61 -6.48 -13.01
C ALA A 82 10.76 -7.29 -14.01
N GLN A 83 9.53 -7.65 -13.65
CA GLN A 83 8.63 -8.33 -14.59
C GLN A 83 8.16 -7.38 -15.71
N THR A 84 7.84 -6.13 -15.40
CA THR A 84 7.41 -5.17 -16.43
C THR A 84 8.54 -4.87 -17.42
N LEU A 85 9.78 -4.71 -16.94
CA LEU A 85 10.94 -4.61 -17.84
C LEU A 85 11.01 -5.82 -18.79
N ARG A 86 10.81 -7.04 -18.27
CA ARG A 86 10.77 -8.23 -19.13
C ARG A 86 9.61 -8.25 -20.11
N ASP A 87 8.42 -7.84 -19.70
CA ASP A 87 7.24 -7.75 -20.58
C ASP A 87 7.47 -6.73 -21.72
N LEU A 88 8.30 -5.70 -21.50
CA LEU A 88 8.80 -4.75 -22.51
C LEU A 88 9.96 -5.30 -23.37
N GLY A 89 10.57 -6.43 -22.99
CA GLY A 89 11.78 -6.96 -23.65
C GLY A 89 13.07 -6.30 -23.18
N GLU A 90 13.04 -5.58 -22.05
CA GLU A 90 14.19 -4.90 -21.45
C GLU A 90 14.90 -5.77 -20.40
N PRO A 91 16.23 -5.67 -20.27
CA PRO A 91 16.97 -6.38 -19.24
C PRO A 91 16.72 -5.78 -17.85
N VAL A 92 16.66 -6.64 -16.83
CA VAL A 92 16.70 -6.22 -15.43
C VAL A 92 18.13 -5.79 -15.10
N PRO A 93 18.38 -4.57 -14.59
CA PRO A 93 19.73 -4.15 -14.29
C PRO A 93 20.26 -4.85 -13.02
N VAL A 94 21.58 -5.09 -12.97
CA VAL A 94 22.30 -5.72 -11.84
C VAL A 94 21.58 -6.91 -11.17
N PRO A 95 21.14 -7.94 -11.93
CA PRO A 95 20.28 -9.01 -11.41
C PRO A 95 20.93 -9.87 -10.31
N HIS A 96 22.26 -9.88 -10.22
CA HIS A 96 22.98 -10.56 -9.13
C HIS A 96 22.74 -9.88 -7.77
N ARG A 97 22.79 -8.54 -7.71
CA ARG A 97 22.50 -7.79 -6.47
C ARG A 97 21.05 -7.94 -6.07
N LEU A 98 20.13 -7.91 -7.05
CA LEU A 98 18.72 -8.19 -6.80
C LEU A 98 18.53 -9.58 -6.15
N ALA A 99 19.25 -10.60 -6.62
CA ALA A 99 19.22 -11.93 -6.02
C ALA A 99 19.80 -11.96 -4.59
N ASP A 100 20.90 -11.26 -4.35
CA ASP A 100 21.53 -11.17 -3.02
C ASP A 100 20.60 -10.46 -2.03
N TRP A 101 20.02 -9.33 -2.42
CA TRP A 101 19.03 -8.60 -1.64
C TRP A 101 17.77 -9.46 -1.38
N LEU A 102 17.24 -10.14 -2.40
CA LEU A 102 16.08 -11.02 -2.26
C LEU A 102 16.35 -12.20 -1.31
N SER A 103 17.59 -12.67 -1.22
CA SER A 103 17.96 -13.71 -0.24
C SER A 103 17.86 -13.21 1.19
N SER A 104 18.05 -11.90 1.42
CA SER A 104 17.93 -11.29 2.76
C SER A 104 16.49 -11.17 3.25
N THR A 105 15.49 -11.35 2.38
CA THR A 105 14.06 -11.32 2.76
C THR A 105 13.51 -12.68 3.17
N ARG A 106 14.33 -13.74 3.09
CA ARG A 106 13.98 -15.06 3.63
C ARG A 106 13.82 -15.00 5.14
N THR A 107 12.82 -15.68 5.64
CA THR A 107 12.57 -15.78 7.07
C THR A 107 12.92 -17.17 7.60
N ALA A 108 13.21 -17.26 8.90
CA ALA A 108 13.58 -18.52 9.53
C ALA A 108 12.44 -19.57 9.54
N ASP A 109 11.19 -19.13 9.40
CA ASP A 109 10.01 -20.01 9.36
C ASP A 109 9.72 -20.61 7.97
N GLY A 110 10.49 -20.22 6.94
CA GLY A 110 10.50 -20.80 5.60
C GLY A 110 9.86 -19.95 4.49
N GLY A 111 9.18 -18.86 4.85
CA GLY A 111 8.58 -17.94 3.88
C GLY A 111 9.52 -16.82 3.44
N PHE A 112 8.93 -15.80 2.80
CA PHE A 112 9.60 -14.53 2.51
C PHE A 112 8.82 -13.37 3.10
N ALA A 113 9.58 -12.36 3.53
CA ALA A 113 9.10 -11.08 4.01
C ALA A 113 9.11 -10.03 2.89
N MET A 114 8.28 -8.99 3.01
CA MET A 114 8.23 -7.91 2.01
C MET A 114 9.50 -7.05 2.05
N THR A 115 10.05 -6.84 3.24
CA THR A 115 11.38 -6.27 3.48
C THR A 115 12.12 -7.11 4.53
N PRO A 116 13.47 -7.06 4.58
CA PRO A 116 14.23 -7.76 5.62
C PRO A 116 13.77 -7.35 7.03
N GLY A 117 13.59 -8.34 7.92
CA GLY A 117 13.18 -8.14 9.31
C GLY A 117 11.67 -8.21 9.56
N GLN A 118 10.81 -8.19 8.53
CA GLN A 118 9.38 -8.47 8.73
C GLN A 118 9.10 -9.97 8.88
N SER A 119 7.94 -10.28 9.47
CA SER A 119 7.35 -11.62 9.41
C SER A 119 7.02 -12.00 7.96
N ALA A 120 7.15 -13.28 7.62
CA ALA A 120 6.75 -13.75 6.30
C ALA A 120 5.23 -13.67 6.11
N ASP A 121 4.86 -13.38 4.87
CA ASP A 121 3.47 -13.39 4.43
C ASP A 121 3.37 -14.00 3.02
N VAL A 122 2.17 -14.41 2.63
CA VAL A 122 1.97 -15.12 1.37
C VAL A 122 2.12 -14.19 0.15
N TRP A 123 1.91 -12.87 0.30
CA TRP A 123 2.15 -11.90 -0.78
C TRP A 123 3.63 -11.82 -1.14
N ALA A 124 4.46 -11.57 -0.14
CA ALA A 124 5.91 -11.48 -0.28
C ALA A 124 6.49 -12.81 -0.78
N THR A 125 6.02 -13.93 -0.22
CA THR A 125 6.41 -15.27 -0.66
C THR A 125 6.06 -15.51 -2.14
N TYR A 126 4.87 -15.13 -2.57
CA TYR A 126 4.46 -15.20 -3.98
C TYR A 126 5.35 -14.37 -4.90
N TYR A 127 5.62 -13.11 -4.55
CA TYR A 127 6.46 -12.27 -5.40
C TYR A 127 7.92 -12.70 -5.39
N ALA A 128 8.47 -13.09 -4.23
CA ALA A 128 9.86 -13.55 -4.12
C ALA A 128 10.11 -14.82 -4.91
N THR A 129 9.23 -15.83 -4.77
CA THR A 129 9.37 -17.11 -5.51
C THR A 129 9.33 -16.91 -7.02
N ARG A 130 8.42 -16.06 -7.52
CA ARG A 130 8.34 -15.72 -8.94
C ARG A 130 9.52 -14.86 -9.40
N LEU A 131 10.02 -13.96 -8.57
CA LEU A 131 11.21 -13.18 -8.87
C LEU A 131 12.45 -14.09 -9.01
N TYR A 132 12.61 -15.10 -8.15
CA TYR A 132 13.63 -16.14 -8.33
C TYR A 132 13.42 -16.94 -9.63
N ALA A 133 12.28 -17.59 -9.76
CA ALA A 133 12.08 -18.61 -10.78
C ALA A 133 11.86 -18.00 -12.17
N GLU A 134 10.97 -17.03 -12.27
CA GLU A 134 10.52 -16.52 -13.56
C GLU A 134 11.45 -15.42 -14.08
N VAL A 135 11.88 -14.50 -13.22
CA VAL A 135 12.65 -13.31 -13.62
C VAL A 135 14.15 -13.55 -13.58
N LEU A 136 14.68 -14.08 -12.48
CA LEU A 136 16.12 -14.31 -12.29
C LEU A 136 16.59 -15.64 -12.90
N GLY A 137 15.67 -16.55 -13.26
CA GLY A 137 15.99 -17.89 -13.75
C GLY A 137 16.77 -18.72 -12.73
N ARG A 138 16.55 -18.47 -11.42
CA ARG A 138 17.23 -19.14 -10.32
C ARG A 138 16.26 -20.07 -9.57
N PRO A 139 16.73 -21.21 -9.05
CA PRO A 139 15.90 -22.04 -8.20
C PRO A 139 15.52 -21.27 -6.93
N VAL A 140 14.26 -21.40 -6.51
CA VAL A 140 13.83 -20.92 -5.20
C VAL A 140 14.65 -21.66 -4.13
N PRO A 141 15.28 -20.95 -3.19
CA PRO A 141 16.10 -21.57 -2.15
C PRO A 141 15.24 -22.26 -1.09
N ASP A 142 15.76 -23.35 -0.52
CA ASP A 142 15.16 -24.07 0.62
C ASP A 142 13.66 -24.41 0.44
N ARG A 143 13.39 -25.16 -0.64
CA ARG A 143 12.03 -25.50 -1.05
C ARG A 143 11.27 -26.33 -0.03
N ASP A 144 11.97 -27.10 0.80
CA ASP A 144 11.34 -27.91 1.85
C ASP A 144 10.87 -27.04 3.02
N ALA A 145 11.65 -26.06 3.45
CA ALA A 145 11.19 -25.08 4.43
C ALA A 145 9.99 -24.27 3.88
N LEU A 146 10.05 -23.85 2.62
CA LEU A 146 8.95 -23.16 1.95
C LEU A 146 7.69 -24.04 1.86
N ALA A 147 7.82 -25.31 1.48
CA ALA A 147 6.71 -26.27 1.45
C ALA A 147 6.07 -26.40 2.83
N GLY A 148 6.90 -26.58 3.87
CA GLY A 148 6.42 -26.66 5.25
C GLY A 148 5.73 -25.37 5.72
N TRP A 149 6.19 -24.20 5.29
CA TRP A 149 5.56 -22.92 5.59
C TRP A 149 4.20 -22.77 4.90
N LEU A 150 4.15 -23.06 3.59
CA LEU A 150 2.95 -23.03 2.76
C LEU A 150 1.87 -24.00 3.24
N ALA A 151 2.26 -25.20 3.71
CA ALA A 151 1.35 -26.19 4.30
C ALA A 151 0.54 -25.59 5.46
N ARG A 152 1.18 -24.80 6.32
CA ARG A 152 0.56 -24.19 7.51
C ARG A 152 -0.40 -23.04 7.19
N LEU A 153 -0.50 -22.63 5.93
CA LEU A 153 -1.49 -21.64 5.51
C LEU A 153 -2.90 -22.24 5.38
N GLN A 154 -3.02 -23.54 5.12
CA GLN A 154 -4.32 -24.15 4.91
C GLN A 154 -5.09 -24.25 6.23
N THR A 155 -6.29 -23.70 6.24
CA THR A 155 -7.20 -23.73 7.39
C THR A 155 -8.13 -24.96 7.33
N PRO A 156 -8.85 -25.30 8.41
CA PRO A 156 -9.84 -26.38 8.39
C PRO A 156 -10.97 -26.20 7.35
N SER A 157 -11.19 -24.98 6.85
CA SER A 157 -12.14 -24.72 5.77
C SER A 157 -11.67 -25.23 4.40
N GLY A 158 -10.39 -25.58 4.25
CA GLY A 158 -9.74 -25.92 2.99
C GLY A 158 -9.07 -24.72 2.29
N GLY A 159 -9.52 -23.49 2.57
CA GLY A 159 -8.91 -22.25 2.06
C GLY A 159 -7.58 -21.91 2.75
N LEU A 160 -6.75 -21.11 2.06
CA LEU A 160 -5.48 -20.61 2.59
C LEU A 160 -5.63 -19.27 3.30
N GLY A 161 -4.91 -19.10 4.41
CA GLY A 161 -4.74 -17.83 5.11
C GLY A 161 -3.50 -17.06 4.64
N TRP A 162 -3.39 -15.81 5.11
CA TRP A 162 -2.33 -14.88 4.71
C TRP A 162 -0.93 -15.20 5.27
N SER A 163 -0.91 -15.83 6.43
CA SER A 163 0.29 -16.28 7.15
C SER A 163 -0.10 -17.45 8.07
N PRO A 164 0.86 -18.26 8.54
CA PRO A 164 0.55 -19.35 9.47
C PRO A 164 -0.18 -18.85 10.72
N GLY A 165 -1.31 -19.49 11.04
CA GLY A 165 -2.18 -19.10 12.16
C GLY A 165 -3.19 -17.99 11.85
N SER A 166 -3.16 -17.41 10.64
CA SER A 166 -4.21 -16.48 10.21
C SER A 166 -5.56 -17.18 10.14
N ARG A 167 -6.59 -16.54 10.70
CA ARG A 167 -7.98 -17.03 10.67
C ARG A 167 -8.74 -16.56 9.43
N GLN A 168 -8.21 -15.59 8.70
CA GLN A 168 -8.85 -15.04 7.51
C GLN A 168 -8.43 -15.84 6.30
N VAL A 169 -9.41 -16.44 5.64
CA VAL A 169 -9.28 -17.12 4.35
C VAL A 169 -9.83 -16.25 3.24
N ASP A 170 -9.07 -16.14 2.16
CA ASP A 170 -9.37 -15.25 1.04
C ASP A 170 -8.85 -15.87 -0.27
N VAL A 171 -9.59 -15.73 -1.38
CA VAL A 171 -9.16 -16.16 -2.72
C VAL A 171 -7.78 -15.59 -3.09
N ARG A 172 -7.46 -14.38 -2.60
CA ARG A 172 -6.15 -13.75 -2.76
C ARG A 172 -5.03 -14.60 -2.16
N ALA A 173 -5.18 -15.03 -0.90
CA ALA A 173 -4.22 -15.89 -0.25
C ALA A 173 -4.10 -17.26 -0.95
N GLY A 174 -5.22 -17.83 -1.40
CA GLY A 174 -5.24 -19.05 -2.23
C GLY A 174 -4.41 -18.90 -3.52
N TYR A 175 -4.62 -17.81 -4.24
CA TYR A 175 -3.85 -17.47 -5.44
C TYR A 175 -2.36 -17.28 -5.17
N TYR A 176 -2.01 -16.48 -4.17
CA TYR A 176 -0.60 -16.24 -3.84
C TYR A 176 0.10 -17.53 -3.42
N GLY A 177 -0.52 -18.34 -2.57
CA GLY A 177 0.04 -19.62 -2.13
C GLY A 177 0.22 -20.61 -3.28
N ALA A 178 -0.83 -20.84 -4.07
CA ALA A 178 -0.80 -21.79 -5.19
C ALA A 178 0.26 -21.42 -6.25
N LEU A 179 0.35 -20.14 -6.62
CA LEU A 179 1.34 -19.70 -7.60
C LEU A 179 2.75 -19.64 -7.00
N ALA A 180 2.91 -19.32 -5.72
CA ALA A 180 4.22 -19.40 -5.05
C ALA A 180 4.77 -20.82 -5.09
N TRP A 181 3.93 -21.82 -4.78
CA TRP A 181 4.30 -23.22 -4.88
C TRP A 181 4.64 -23.61 -6.32
N ARG A 182 3.80 -23.21 -7.28
CA ARG A 182 4.02 -23.53 -8.70
C ARG A 182 5.34 -22.94 -9.23
N ALA A 183 5.69 -21.73 -8.82
CA ALA A 183 6.95 -21.10 -9.19
C ALA A 183 8.16 -21.78 -8.52
N ALA A 184 8.01 -22.25 -7.28
CA ALA A 184 9.09 -22.90 -6.55
C ALA A 184 9.37 -24.33 -7.01
N ASP A 185 8.34 -25.14 -7.26
CA ASP A 185 8.51 -26.56 -7.58
C ASP A 185 7.32 -27.19 -8.33
N ALA A 186 7.21 -26.89 -9.63
CA ALA A 186 6.12 -27.36 -10.48
C ALA A 186 5.98 -28.90 -10.63
N GLY A 187 6.99 -29.68 -10.23
CA GLY A 187 7.03 -31.14 -10.38
C GLY A 187 6.70 -31.94 -9.12
N ARG A 188 6.56 -31.28 -7.96
CA ARG A 188 6.27 -31.95 -6.67
C ARG A 188 4.79 -31.88 -6.33
N SER A 189 4.34 -32.85 -5.53
CA SER A 189 3.03 -32.79 -4.89
C SER A 189 2.92 -31.52 -4.03
N THR A 190 1.76 -30.89 -4.07
CA THR A 190 1.43 -29.72 -3.24
C THR A 190 1.60 -30.02 -1.75
N PRO A 191 1.91 -29.01 -0.92
CA PRO A 191 2.13 -29.18 0.51
C PRO A 191 0.83 -29.15 1.34
N TRP A 192 -0.34 -29.19 0.70
CA TRP A 192 -1.67 -29.05 1.31
C TRP A 192 -2.66 -30.05 0.72
N ASP A 193 -3.83 -30.18 1.33
CA ASP A 193 -4.96 -30.91 0.74
C ASP A 193 -5.47 -30.13 -0.48
N THR A 194 -5.04 -30.55 -1.67
CA THR A 194 -5.42 -29.94 -2.95
C THR A 194 -6.90 -30.00 -3.21
N ASP A 195 -7.56 -31.12 -2.91
CA ASP A 195 -8.97 -31.31 -3.24
C ASP A 195 -9.84 -30.37 -2.41
N SER A 196 -9.51 -30.20 -1.13
CA SER A 196 -10.20 -29.25 -0.26
C SER A 196 -9.94 -27.80 -0.67
N LEU A 197 -8.72 -27.44 -1.10
CA LEU A 197 -8.44 -26.09 -1.60
C LEU A 197 -9.15 -25.79 -2.92
N VAL A 198 -9.14 -26.75 -3.87
CA VAL A 198 -9.86 -26.64 -5.15
C VAL A 198 -11.35 -26.47 -4.89
N ARG A 199 -11.94 -27.31 -4.04
CA ARG A 199 -13.36 -27.20 -3.68
C ARG A 199 -13.67 -25.84 -3.07
N TRP A 200 -12.84 -25.38 -2.13
CA TRP A 200 -13.01 -24.08 -1.50
C TRP A 200 -12.95 -22.92 -2.50
N LEU A 201 -12.01 -22.94 -3.46
CA LEU A 201 -11.91 -21.92 -4.52
C LEU A 201 -13.11 -21.97 -5.47
N GLN A 202 -13.54 -23.17 -5.86
CA GLN A 202 -14.71 -23.38 -6.71
C GLN A 202 -16.03 -22.95 -6.04
N ASP A 203 -16.14 -23.09 -4.72
CA ASP A 203 -17.29 -22.58 -3.94
C ASP A 203 -17.38 -21.05 -3.93
N ARG A 204 -16.36 -20.35 -4.44
CA ARG A 204 -16.40 -18.90 -4.64
C ARG A 204 -17.00 -18.48 -5.97
N GLN A 205 -17.30 -19.44 -6.86
CA GLN A 205 -18.04 -19.17 -8.08
C GLN A 205 -19.54 -19.10 -7.78
N GLY A 206 -20.13 -17.93 -7.99
CA GLY A 206 -21.56 -17.69 -7.81
C GLY A 206 -22.40 -18.25 -8.96
N GLY A 207 -23.72 -18.28 -8.78
CA GLY A 207 -24.67 -18.71 -9.82
C GLY A 207 -24.75 -17.78 -11.04
N ASP A 208 -24.20 -16.57 -10.94
CA ASP A 208 -24.02 -15.65 -12.06
C ASP A 208 -22.74 -15.94 -12.88
N GLY A 209 -21.93 -16.92 -12.46
CA GLY A 209 -20.66 -17.31 -13.09
C GLY A 209 -19.44 -16.55 -12.58
N GLY A 210 -19.63 -15.44 -11.86
CA GLY A 210 -18.55 -14.62 -11.30
C GLY A 210 -17.93 -15.23 -10.04
N PHE A 211 -16.77 -14.70 -9.63
CA PHE A 211 -16.10 -15.11 -8.39
C PHE A 211 -16.06 -13.98 -7.37
N ALA A 212 -16.19 -14.34 -6.09
CA ALA A 212 -16.03 -13.44 -4.94
C ALA A 212 -14.76 -13.78 -4.12
N PHE A 213 -14.24 -12.82 -3.34
CA PHE A 213 -13.10 -13.09 -2.44
C PHE A 213 -13.45 -13.99 -1.24
N GLY A 214 -14.71 -13.93 -0.82
CA GLY A 214 -15.27 -14.68 0.30
C GLY A 214 -16.80 -14.79 0.14
N PRO A 215 -17.50 -15.46 1.08
CA PRO A 215 -18.93 -15.77 0.96
C PRO A 215 -19.84 -14.53 0.96
N ASP A 216 -19.46 -13.46 1.66
CA ASP A 216 -20.32 -12.28 1.88
C ASP A 216 -19.92 -11.06 1.03
N VAL A 217 -19.13 -11.29 -0.03
CA VAL A 217 -18.62 -10.22 -0.91
C VAL A 217 -19.17 -10.44 -2.31
N ALA A 218 -19.52 -9.35 -3.01
CA ALA A 218 -19.99 -9.46 -4.38
C ALA A 218 -18.89 -9.99 -5.32
N ALA A 219 -19.32 -10.66 -6.39
CA ALA A 219 -18.40 -11.11 -7.42
C ALA A 219 -17.71 -9.93 -8.10
N CYS A 220 -16.41 -10.07 -8.38
CA CYS A 220 -15.65 -9.05 -9.10
C CYS A 220 -14.56 -9.67 -9.99
N ALA A 221 -14.15 -8.94 -11.02
CA ALA A 221 -13.13 -9.37 -11.97
C ALA A 221 -11.81 -9.72 -11.25
N TRP A 222 -11.51 -9.00 -10.17
CA TRP A 222 -10.29 -9.17 -9.38
C TRP A 222 -10.24 -10.51 -8.64
N ALA A 223 -11.38 -11.00 -8.15
CA ALA A 223 -11.51 -12.33 -7.57
C ALA A 223 -11.55 -13.42 -8.66
N ALA A 224 -12.22 -13.18 -9.79
CA ALA A 224 -12.26 -14.11 -10.93
C ALA A 224 -10.87 -14.39 -11.50
N PHE A 225 -10.06 -13.36 -11.73
CA PHE A 225 -8.66 -13.51 -12.12
C PHE A 225 -7.89 -14.41 -11.15
N ARG A 226 -7.99 -14.16 -9.85
CA ARG A 226 -7.23 -14.91 -8.86
C ARG A 226 -7.69 -16.35 -8.70
N ALA A 227 -9.00 -16.57 -8.62
CA ALA A 227 -9.56 -17.91 -8.49
C ALA A 227 -9.21 -18.78 -9.69
N THR A 228 -9.37 -18.26 -10.91
CA THR A 228 -9.06 -19.01 -12.14
C THR A 228 -7.59 -19.37 -12.27
N HIS A 229 -6.68 -18.43 -11.97
CA HIS A 229 -5.24 -18.71 -11.94
C HIS A 229 -4.84 -19.69 -10.84
N ALA A 230 -5.43 -19.57 -9.64
CA ALA A 230 -5.18 -20.49 -8.53
C ALA A 230 -5.63 -21.91 -8.89
N LEU A 231 -6.84 -22.05 -9.43
CA LEU A 231 -7.38 -23.33 -9.91
C LEU A 231 -6.45 -23.94 -10.97
N ARG A 232 -6.05 -23.16 -11.97
CA ARG A 232 -5.10 -23.62 -13.00
C ARG A 232 -3.78 -24.10 -12.39
N ALA A 233 -3.22 -23.34 -11.44
CA ALA A 233 -1.97 -23.71 -10.77
C ALA A 233 -2.08 -25.00 -9.95
N LEU A 234 -3.29 -25.33 -9.47
CA LEU A 234 -3.63 -26.56 -8.77
C LEU A 234 -4.05 -27.71 -9.71
N GLY A 235 -4.07 -27.49 -11.04
CA GLY A 235 -4.50 -28.49 -12.02
C GLY A 235 -6.01 -28.66 -12.14
N ALA A 236 -6.79 -27.67 -11.72
CA ALA A 236 -8.25 -27.65 -11.76
C ALA A 236 -8.79 -26.47 -12.58
N GLY A 237 -10.11 -26.47 -12.83
CA GLY A 237 -10.82 -25.36 -13.50
C GLY A 237 -12.01 -24.85 -12.68
N PRO A 238 -12.63 -23.73 -13.11
CA PRO A 238 -13.93 -23.30 -12.60
C PRO A 238 -15.00 -24.40 -12.74
N ARG A 239 -16.07 -24.33 -11.94
CA ARG A 239 -17.21 -25.25 -12.06
C ARG A 239 -18.01 -24.99 -13.33
N ASP A 240 -18.15 -23.72 -13.68
CA ASP A 240 -18.86 -23.27 -14.86
C ASP A 240 -18.00 -22.28 -15.66
N VAL A 241 -17.27 -22.80 -16.65
CA VAL A 241 -16.41 -21.97 -17.50
C VAL A 241 -17.26 -21.06 -18.40
N ASP A 242 -18.37 -21.55 -18.94
CA ASP A 242 -19.19 -20.76 -19.87
C ASP A 242 -19.92 -19.62 -19.14
N GLY A 243 -20.44 -19.87 -17.94
CA GLY A 243 -20.98 -18.84 -17.05
C GLY A 243 -19.93 -17.78 -16.68
N LEU A 244 -18.70 -18.20 -16.36
CA LEU A 244 -17.60 -17.26 -16.13
C LEU A 244 -17.33 -16.37 -17.35
N LEU A 245 -17.26 -16.95 -18.55
CA LEU A 245 -16.99 -16.17 -19.77
C LEU A 245 -18.12 -15.18 -20.05
N ALA A 246 -19.38 -15.61 -19.93
CA ALA A 246 -20.54 -14.73 -20.07
C ALA A 246 -20.50 -13.58 -19.03
N TRP A 247 -20.12 -13.90 -17.79
CA TRP A 247 -19.96 -12.90 -16.73
C TRP A 247 -18.87 -11.87 -17.04
N LEU A 248 -17.71 -12.32 -17.54
CA LEU A 248 -16.60 -11.45 -17.94
C LEU A 248 -16.96 -10.57 -19.15
N ASP A 249 -17.65 -11.14 -20.15
CA ASP A 249 -18.07 -10.41 -21.35
C ASP A 249 -19.10 -9.32 -21.01
N ALA A 250 -19.96 -9.59 -20.03
CA ALA A 250 -20.90 -8.61 -19.48
C ALA A 250 -20.23 -7.48 -18.67
N ARG A 251 -18.91 -7.43 -18.53
CA ARG A 251 -18.15 -6.30 -17.94
C ARG A 251 -17.58 -5.35 -18.98
N ARG A 252 -17.69 -5.66 -20.27
CA ARG A 252 -17.15 -4.82 -21.34
C ARG A 252 -17.97 -3.55 -21.47
N LEU A 253 -17.27 -2.40 -21.47
CA LEU A 253 -17.88 -1.08 -21.64
C LEU A 253 -17.75 -0.59 -23.09
N PRO A 254 -18.54 0.42 -23.51
CA PRO A 254 -18.46 0.99 -24.87
C PRO A 254 -17.07 1.52 -25.24
N SER A 255 -16.27 1.92 -24.26
CA SER A 255 -14.88 2.36 -24.46
C SER A 255 -13.92 1.25 -24.87
N GLY A 256 -14.33 -0.02 -24.84
CA GLY A 256 -13.47 -1.20 -25.06
C GLY A 256 -12.74 -1.68 -23.81
N GLY A 257 -12.77 -0.89 -22.72
CA GLY A 257 -12.30 -1.31 -21.41
C GLY A 257 -13.35 -2.11 -20.63
N TYR A 258 -12.99 -2.50 -19.41
CA TYR A 258 -13.84 -3.33 -18.56
C TYR A 258 -14.14 -2.66 -17.23
N GLU A 259 -15.34 -2.89 -16.70
CA GLU A 259 -15.67 -2.56 -15.33
C GLU A 259 -15.38 -3.74 -14.38
N ARG A 260 -15.29 -3.47 -13.06
CA ARG A 260 -14.89 -4.51 -12.09
C ARG A 260 -16.01 -5.44 -11.67
N TRP A 261 -17.20 -4.89 -11.52
CA TRP A 261 -18.44 -5.56 -11.14
C TRP A 261 -19.58 -4.85 -11.84
N LEU A 262 -20.72 -5.52 -11.98
CA LEU A 262 -21.86 -4.96 -12.71
C LEU A 262 -22.31 -3.64 -12.08
N GLY A 263 -22.40 -2.59 -12.90
CA GLY A 263 -22.88 -1.28 -12.46
C GLY A 263 -21.81 -0.40 -11.82
N TYR A 264 -20.53 -0.79 -11.87
CA TYR A 264 -19.43 0.12 -11.52
C TYR A 264 -19.33 1.28 -12.52
N GLY A 265 -19.67 1.04 -13.80
CA GLY A 265 -19.85 2.06 -14.84
C GLY A 265 -18.56 2.69 -15.34
N VAL A 266 -17.40 2.22 -14.88
CA VAL A 266 -16.10 2.82 -15.14
C VAL A 266 -15.10 1.76 -15.60
N ALA A 267 -14.40 2.07 -16.70
CA ALA A 267 -13.26 1.28 -17.17
C ALA A 267 -11.98 1.68 -16.43
N ASP A 268 -11.17 0.69 -16.08
CA ASP A 268 -9.83 0.89 -15.52
C ASP A 268 -8.85 -0.23 -15.89
N VAL A 269 -7.55 0.03 -15.69
CA VAL A 269 -6.48 -0.92 -16.02
C VAL A 269 -6.55 -2.20 -15.20
N TRP A 270 -7.11 -2.18 -13.99
CA TRP A 270 -7.21 -3.35 -13.10
C TRP A 270 -8.25 -4.35 -13.62
N ALA A 271 -9.38 -3.84 -14.08
CA ALA A 271 -10.44 -4.62 -14.68
C ALA A 271 -9.99 -5.22 -16.01
N CYS A 272 -9.33 -4.43 -16.88
CA CYS A 272 -8.74 -4.96 -18.12
C CYS A 272 -7.72 -6.08 -17.83
N PHE A 273 -6.80 -5.85 -16.90
CA PHE A 273 -5.82 -6.85 -16.45
C PHE A 273 -6.51 -8.12 -15.94
N SER A 274 -7.53 -7.97 -15.11
CA SER A 274 -8.21 -9.09 -14.48
C SER A 274 -9.04 -9.89 -15.47
N VAL A 275 -9.78 -9.23 -16.37
CA VAL A 275 -10.62 -9.90 -17.36
C VAL A 275 -9.76 -10.64 -18.39
N VAL A 276 -8.77 -9.96 -18.98
CA VAL A 276 -7.86 -10.59 -19.95
C VAL A 276 -7.11 -11.74 -19.30
N GLY A 277 -6.58 -11.54 -18.09
CA GLY A 277 -5.86 -12.56 -17.34
C GLY A 277 -6.74 -13.78 -16.97
N ALA A 278 -7.99 -13.58 -16.56
CA ALA A 278 -8.91 -14.67 -16.21
C ALA A 278 -9.25 -15.54 -17.44
N ARG A 279 -9.50 -14.90 -18.59
CA ARG A 279 -9.72 -15.58 -19.87
C ARG A 279 -8.54 -16.45 -20.29
N LEU A 280 -7.32 -15.94 -20.11
CA LEU A 280 -6.09 -16.70 -20.38
C LEU A 280 -5.93 -17.91 -19.44
N ALA A 281 -6.34 -17.80 -18.18
CA ALA A 281 -6.22 -18.92 -17.22
C ALA A 281 -7.09 -20.13 -17.59
N VAL A 282 -8.20 -19.90 -18.28
CA VAL A 282 -9.12 -20.94 -18.76
C VAL A 282 -8.93 -21.26 -20.25
N ASP A 283 -7.80 -20.86 -20.85
CA ASP A 283 -7.44 -21.10 -22.25
C ASP A 283 -8.49 -20.59 -23.26
N ARG A 284 -9.18 -19.49 -22.94
CA ARG A 284 -10.21 -18.85 -23.79
C ARG A 284 -9.89 -17.36 -23.98
N PRO A 285 -8.82 -17.01 -24.72
CA PRO A 285 -8.36 -15.64 -24.88
C PRO A 285 -9.45 -14.69 -25.41
N LEU A 286 -9.19 -13.39 -25.31
CA LEU A 286 -10.12 -12.37 -25.80
C LEU A 286 -10.37 -12.55 -27.31
N PRO A 287 -11.62 -12.40 -27.81
CA PRO A 287 -11.90 -12.45 -29.24
C PRO A 287 -11.04 -11.42 -30.01
N ALA A 288 -10.48 -11.82 -31.16
CA ALA A 288 -9.59 -10.96 -31.94
C ALA A 288 -10.22 -9.61 -32.33
N ALA A 289 -11.54 -9.56 -32.50
CA ALA A 289 -12.29 -8.34 -32.80
C ALA A 289 -12.31 -7.33 -31.63
N ASP A 290 -12.16 -7.81 -30.39
CA ASP A 290 -12.19 -6.95 -29.19
C ASP A 290 -10.82 -6.42 -28.80
N VAL A 291 -9.75 -7.11 -29.22
CA VAL A 291 -8.37 -6.77 -28.86
C VAL A 291 -8.02 -5.31 -29.15
N PRO A 292 -8.28 -4.73 -30.34
CA PRO A 292 -7.90 -3.35 -30.63
C PRO A 292 -8.53 -2.33 -29.66
N ALA A 293 -9.82 -2.50 -29.34
CA ALA A 293 -10.53 -1.57 -28.46
C ALA A 293 -10.01 -1.65 -27.01
N THR A 294 -9.69 -2.86 -26.52
CA THR A 294 -9.09 -3.02 -25.19
C THR A 294 -7.66 -2.48 -25.12
N VAL A 295 -6.86 -2.62 -26.19
CA VAL A 295 -5.51 -2.04 -26.28
C VAL A 295 -5.58 -0.51 -26.17
N GLU A 296 -6.46 0.12 -26.93
CA GLU A 296 -6.64 1.59 -26.89
C GLU A 296 -7.16 2.06 -25.52
N ALA A 297 -8.08 1.32 -24.89
CA ALA A 297 -8.57 1.64 -23.55
C ALA A 297 -7.45 1.62 -22.49
N VAL A 298 -6.52 0.66 -22.58
CA VAL A 298 -5.37 0.58 -21.66
C VAL A 298 -4.34 1.69 -21.95
N ARG A 299 -4.02 1.95 -23.22
CA ARG A 299 -3.10 3.02 -23.65
C ARG A 299 -3.58 4.41 -23.24
N ALA A 300 -4.89 4.65 -23.28
CA ALA A 300 -5.48 5.90 -22.82
C ALA A 300 -5.20 6.22 -21.34
N CYS A 301 -4.73 5.26 -20.55
CA CYS A 301 -4.32 5.45 -19.15
C CYS A 301 -2.82 5.81 -19.00
N GLN A 302 -2.07 5.89 -20.10
CA GLN A 302 -0.65 6.24 -20.08
C GLN A 302 -0.46 7.74 -19.79
N LEU A 303 0.54 8.05 -18.96
CA LEU A 303 0.96 9.41 -18.70
C LEU A 303 2.13 9.78 -19.63
N PRO A 304 2.15 11.00 -20.21
CA PRO A 304 3.24 11.41 -21.10
C PRO A 304 4.62 11.32 -20.41
N GLY A 305 5.58 10.67 -21.08
CA GLY A 305 6.98 10.59 -20.62
C GLY A 305 7.20 9.71 -19.39
N THR A 306 6.26 8.83 -19.03
CA THR A 306 6.35 7.98 -17.84
C THR A 306 5.46 6.73 -17.98
N GLY A 307 5.11 6.10 -16.85
CA GLY A 307 4.22 4.94 -16.77
C GLY A 307 2.73 5.25 -16.94
N PHE A 308 1.89 4.49 -16.23
CA PHE A 308 0.43 4.57 -16.32
C PHE A 308 -0.20 5.05 -15.01
N THR A 309 -1.42 5.56 -15.11
CA THR A 309 -2.37 5.65 -13.99
C THR A 309 -3.52 4.64 -14.19
N TYR A 310 -4.48 4.57 -13.27
CA TYR A 310 -5.50 3.53 -13.30
C TYR A 310 -6.63 3.78 -14.31
N ARG A 311 -6.76 5.03 -14.78
CA ARG A 311 -7.75 5.51 -15.76
C ARG A 311 -7.11 6.55 -16.68
N GLN A 312 -7.92 7.23 -17.51
CA GLN A 312 -7.44 8.40 -18.24
C GLN A 312 -6.89 9.45 -17.27
N PRO A 313 -5.73 10.09 -17.56
CA PRO A 313 -5.07 11.03 -16.65
C PRO A 313 -5.94 12.16 -16.12
N ASP A 314 -6.94 12.62 -16.87
CA ASP A 314 -7.86 13.66 -16.45
C ASP A 314 -8.95 13.14 -15.48
N ALA A 315 -9.14 11.83 -15.34
CA ALA A 315 -10.17 11.20 -14.51
C ALA A 315 -9.61 10.17 -13.51
N ALA A 316 -8.34 10.36 -13.11
CA ALA A 316 -7.60 9.42 -12.27
C ALA A 316 -7.19 10.05 -10.93
N GLY A 317 -8.17 10.46 -10.12
CA GLY A 317 -7.93 10.97 -8.77
C GLY A 317 -7.33 9.92 -7.81
N ASP A 318 -6.52 10.36 -6.86
CA ASP A 318 -6.00 9.51 -5.79
C ASP A 318 -6.27 10.12 -4.41
N SER A 319 -6.46 9.26 -3.42
CA SER A 319 -6.91 9.65 -2.08
C SER A 319 -5.86 10.45 -1.31
N LEU A 320 -4.57 10.20 -1.54
CA LEU A 320 -3.51 10.94 -0.85
C LEU A 320 -3.39 12.37 -1.40
N ALA A 321 -3.44 12.55 -2.72
CA ALA A 321 -3.45 13.86 -3.35
C ALA A 321 -4.73 14.63 -3.00
N THR A 322 -5.89 13.97 -3.05
CA THR A 322 -7.20 14.57 -2.70
C THR A 322 -7.22 15.02 -1.23
N ALA A 323 -6.75 14.17 -0.30
CA ALA A 323 -6.62 14.53 1.11
C ALA A 323 -5.62 15.66 1.34
N ALA A 324 -4.48 15.65 0.64
CA ALA A 324 -3.48 16.71 0.74
C ALA A 324 -4.04 18.07 0.30
N VAL A 325 -4.81 18.13 -0.79
CA VAL A 325 -5.46 19.38 -1.24
C VAL A 325 -6.45 19.91 -0.20
N LEU A 326 -7.25 19.02 0.40
CA LEU A 326 -8.15 19.42 1.49
C LEU A 326 -7.37 19.98 2.70
N LEU A 327 -6.26 19.34 3.07
CA LEU A 327 -5.42 19.77 4.20
C LEU A 327 -4.70 21.09 3.94
N MET A 328 -4.39 21.42 2.68
CA MET A 328 -3.79 22.70 2.30
C MET A 328 -4.80 23.86 2.26
N GLY A 329 -6.09 23.59 2.44
CA GLY A 329 -7.15 24.59 2.37
C GLY A 329 -7.63 24.84 0.94
N ALA A 330 -8.73 24.19 0.56
CA ALA A 330 -9.39 24.41 -0.74
C ALA A 330 -10.59 25.37 -0.60
N GLU A 331 -10.91 26.07 -1.68
CA GLU A 331 -12.12 26.92 -1.75
C GLU A 331 -13.40 26.13 -1.43
N PRO A 332 -14.48 26.75 -0.89
CA PRO A 332 -15.64 26.03 -0.37
C PRO A 332 -16.30 25.05 -1.35
N GLU A 333 -16.51 25.45 -2.61
CA GLU A 333 -17.08 24.57 -3.65
C GLU A 333 -16.18 23.34 -3.89
N ARG A 334 -14.88 23.57 -3.99
CA ARG A 334 -13.89 22.53 -4.20
C ARG A 334 -13.76 21.60 -3.00
N THR A 335 -13.89 22.15 -1.79
CA THR A 335 -13.91 21.36 -0.54
C THR A 335 -15.04 20.34 -0.57
N ALA A 336 -16.27 20.74 -0.95
CA ALA A 336 -17.39 19.82 -1.04
C ALA A 336 -17.18 18.68 -2.06
N GLU A 337 -16.58 18.98 -3.22
CA GLU A 337 -16.22 17.98 -4.23
C GLU A 337 -15.21 16.96 -3.70
N LEU A 338 -14.10 17.43 -3.13
CA LEU A 338 -13.03 16.57 -2.61
C LEU A 338 -13.52 15.71 -1.43
N GLN A 339 -14.38 16.26 -0.56
CA GLN A 339 -15.03 15.51 0.52
C GLN A 339 -15.95 14.40 -0.01
N ALA A 340 -16.73 14.68 -1.06
CA ALA A 340 -17.57 13.68 -1.70
C ALA A 340 -16.71 12.57 -2.34
N TRP A 341 -15.62 12.94 -3.00
CA TRP A 341 -14.69 12.00 -3.63
C TRP A 341 -14.04 11.05 -2.61
N LEU A 342 -13.49 11.57 -1.50
CA LEU A 342 -12.86 10.73 -0.46
C LEU A 342 -13.86 9.76 0.21
N ARG A 343 -15.10 10.22 0.45
CA ARG A 343 -16.14 9.35 1.00
C ARG A 343 -16.54 8.24 0.00
N ALA A 344 -16.60 8.56 -1.29
CA ALA A 344 -16.84 7.55 -2.33
C ALA A 344 -15.68 6.54 -2.45
N ALA A 345 -14.45 6.95 -2.12
CA ALA A 345 -13.29 6.05 -2.08
C ALA A 345 -13.30 5.07 -0.88
N GLN A 346 -14.19 5.26 0.10
CA GLN A 346 -14.46 4.27 1.15
C GLN A 346 -15.38 3.15 0.63
N THR A 347 -14.79 2.10 0.05
CA THR A 347 -15.55 1.11 -0.73
C THR A 347 -16.40 0.15 0.11
N PRO A 348 -17.57 -0.29 -0.38
CA PRO A 348 -18.47 -1.15 0.40
C PRO A 348 -17.85 -2.48 0.87
N TYR A 349 -16.86 -3.01 0.12
CA TYR A 349 -16.27 -4.32 0.38
C TYR A 349 -15.04 -4.29 1.31
N GLU A 350 -14.35 -3.16 1.40
CA GLU A 350 -13.25 -2.95 2.34
C GLU A 350 -13.51 -1.62 3.05
N GLY A 351 -13.78 -1.67 4.36
CA GLY A 351 -14.28 -0.52 5.13
C GLY A 351 -13.33 0.67 5.28
N GLY A 352 -12.09 0.57 4.78
CA GLY A 352 -11.13 1.67 4.67
C GLY A 352 -11.22 2.42 3.33
N VAL A 353 -10.27 3.33 3.09
CA VAL A 353 -10.17 4.13 1.88
C VAL A 353 -9.09 3.56 0.96
N MET A 354 -9.45 3.35 -0.30
CA MET A 354 -8.51 2.93 -1.34
C MET A 354 -7.55 4.07 -1.69
N TYR A 355 -6.26 3.78 -1.93
CA TYR A 355 -5.33 4.80 -2.42
C TYR A 355 -5.73 5.32 -3.80
N MET A 356 -5.94 4.42 -4.75
CA MET A 356 -6.59 4.70 -6.02
C MET A 356 -7.84 3.82 -6.09
N PRO A 357 -9.00 4.33 -6.53
CA PRO A 357 -10.18 3.50 -6.73
C PRO A 357 -9.80 2.24 -7.52
N GLY A 358 -9.93 1.06 -6.91
CA GLY A 358 -9.56 -0.26 -7.47
C GLY A 358 -8.43 -1.00 -6.83
N ARG A 359 -7.68 -0.29 -6.02
CA ARG A 359 -6.69 -0.88 -5.12
C ARG A 359 -7.33 -1.18 -3.77
N GLY A 360 -7.01 -2.30 -3.13
CA GLY A 360 -7.49 -2.55 -1.77
C GLY A 360 -7.23 -1.37 -0.82
N ALA A 361 -8.10 -1.18 0.17
CA ALA A 361 -8.02 -0.17 1.20
C ALA A 361 -6.69 -0.25 1.96
N GLU A 362 -6.05 0.90 2.15
CA GLU A 362 -4.71 1.02 2.74
C GLU A 362 -4.75 1.91 3.98
N VAL A 363 -4.08 1.50 5.05
CA VAL A 363 -4.24 2.12 6.38
C VAL A 363 -3.74 3.57 6.48
N ARG A 364 -2.61 3.92 5.86
CA ARG A 364 -2.10 5.30 5.89
C ARG A 364 -2.96 6.22 5.04
N CYS A 365 -3.37 5.77 3.86
CA CYS A 365 -4.31 6.43 2.98
C CYS A 365 -5.64 6.70 3.70
N THR A 366 -6.15 5.70 4.42
CA THR A 366 -7.36 5.84 5.22
C THR A 366 -7.17 6.86 6.35
N LEU A 367 -6.02 6.87 7.03
CA LEU A 367 -5.68 7.88 8.03
C LEU A 367 -5.66 9.29 7.44
N TRP A 368 -4.99 9.48 6.29
CA TRP A 368 -4.94 10.77 5.60
C TRP A 368 -6.34 11.26 5.19
N ALA A 369 -7.16 10.38 4.61
CA ALA A 369 -8.53 10.71 4.24
C ALA A 369 -9.39 11.06 5.47
N ALA A 370 -9.30 10.28 6.55
CA ALA A 370 -10.02 10.55 7.80
C ALA A 370 -9.60 11.90 8.41
N ALA A 371 -8.30 12.18 8.48
CA ALA A 371 -7.78 13.43 9.01
C ALA A 371 -8.18 14.66 8.18
N ALA A 372 -8.17 14.55 6.84
CA ALA A 372 -8.59 15.64 5.96
C ALA A 372 -10.11 15.92 6.05
N LEU A 373 -10.92 14.86 6.15
CA LEU A 373 -12.37 14.98 6.32
C LEU A 373 -12.70 15.58 7.69
N ASP A 374 -12.07 15.11 8.77
CA ASP A 374 -12.27 15.62 10.14
C ASP A 374 -11.95 17.13 10.23
N ARG A 375 -10.80 17.55 9.70
CA ARG A 375 -10.37 18.97 9.69
C ARG A 375 -11.32 19.88 8.91
N THR A 376 -12.13 19.31 8.00
CA THR A 376 -13.09 20.06 7.17
C THR A 376 -14.56 19.81 7.56
N GLY A 377 -14.81 19.25 8.75
CA GLY A 377 -16.17 19.07 9.29
C GLY A 377 -16.96 17.93 8.64
N SER A 378 -16.27 16.95 8.04
CA SER A 378 -16.84 15.74 7.45
C SER A 378 -16.26 14.50 8.11
N GLY A 379 -16.63 13.31 7.63
CA GLY A 379 -16.12 12.06 8.19
C GLY A 379 -16.36 10.86 7.30
N LEU A 380 -15.66 9.78 7.62
CA LEU A 380 -15.87 8.45 7.07
C LEU A 380 -16.91 7.68 7.91
N ASP A 381 -17.45 6.59 7.36
CA ASP A 381 -18.30 5.67 8.12
C ASP A 381 -17.45 4.92 9.17
N SER A 382 -17.62 5.28 10.44
CA SER A 382 -16.86 4.73 11.56
C SER A 382 -17.15 3.26 11.86
N SER A 383 -18.38 2.79 11.60
CA SER A 383 -18.77 1.39 11.78
C SER A 383 -18.02 0.50 10.80
N ARG A 384 -17.97 0.91 9.53
CA ARG A 384 -17.24 0.20 8.48
C ARG A 384 -15.74 0.23 8.73
N LEU A 385 -15.20 1.36 9.19
CA LEU A 385 -13.79 1.46 9.59
C LEU A 385 -13.45 0.53 10.74
N GLY A 386 -14.25 0.49 11.81
CA GLY A 386 -14.02 -0.39 12.96
C GLY A 386 -14.12 -1.88 12.60
N SER A 387 -14.99 -2.25 11.66
CA SER A 387 -15.04 -3.61 11.10
C SER A 387 -13.77 -3.96 10.32
N TRP A 388 -13.32 -3.04 9.47
CA TRP A 388 -12.14 -3.26 8.64
C TRP A 388 -10.84 -3.31 9.45
N LEU A 389 -10.65 -2.41 10.41
CA LEU A 389 -9.47 -2.38 11.29
C LEU A 389 -9.34 -3.67 12.13
N ARG A 390 -10.45 -4.24 12.63
CA ARG A 390 -10.46 -5.57 13.28
C ARG A 390 -9.90 -6.66 12.39
N GLY A 391 -10.09 -6.54 11.08
CA GLY A 391 -9.58 -7.46 10.10
C GLY A 391 -8.13 -7.22 9.69
N LEU A 392 -7.51 -6.12 10.09
CA LEU A 392 -6.19 -5.72 9.58
C LEU A 392 -5.03 -6.20 10.46
N GLN A 393 -5.28 -6.50 11.74
CA GLN A 393 -4.26 -6.93 12.68
C GLN A 393 -3.75 -8.34 12.35
N ASN A 394 -2.44 -8.48 12.23
CA ASN A 394 -1.78 -9.76 11.99
C ASN A 394 -1.62 -10.56 13.28
N VAL A 395 -1.35 -11.86 13.12
CA VAL A 395 -1.11 -12.80 14.23
C VAL A 395 0.05 -12.39 15.15
N ASP A 396 1.00 -11.62 14.62
CA ASP A 396 2.16 -11.14 15.36
C ASP A 396 1.85 -9.90 16.22
N GLY A 397 0.61 -9.40 16.16
CA GLY A 397 0.08 -8.26 16.92
C GLY A 397 0.19 -6.92 16.21
N GLY A 398 1.03 -6.80 15.17
CA GLY A 398 1.15 -5.58 14.38
C GLY A 398 0.14 -5.51 13.24
N VAL A 399 0.27 -4.47 12.43
CA VAL A 399 -0.59 -4.19 11.27
C VAL A 399 0.30 -3.93 10.05
N GLY A 400 -0.10 -4.40 8.88
CA GLY A 400 0.54 -4.06 7.59
C GLY A 400 -0.29 -3.07 6.77
N TYR A 401 0.29 -2.52 5.70
CA TYR A 401 -0.39 -1.54 4.82
C TYR A 401 -1.76 -2.01 4.30
N TRP A 402 -1.87 -3.31 3.98
CA TRP A 402 -3.10 -3.98 3.53
C TRP A 402 -3.36 -5.23 4.37
N VAL A 403 -4.58 -5.75 4.25
CA VAL A 403 -4.95 -7.05 4.79
C VAL A 403 -3.97 -8.13 4.32
N GLY A 404 -3.39 -8.83 5.28
CA GLY A 404 -2.47 -9.95 5.04
C GLY A 404 -1.04 -9.57 4.68
N ARG A 405 -0.69 -8.28 4.68
CA ARG A 405 0.69 -7.82 4.46
C ARG A 405 1.46 -7.82 5.78
N GLY A 406 2.75 -8.15 5.75
CA GLY A 406 3.61 -8.19 6.93
C GLY A 406 3.58 -6.90 7.74
N SER A 407 3.61 -7.03 9.06
CA SER A 407 3.47 -5.93 10.00
C SER A 407 4.66 -4.96 9.95
N ASP A 408 4.38 -3.67 10.08
CA ASP A 408 5.38 -2.63 10.29
C ASP A 408 4.86 -1.56 11.26
N LEU A 409 5.76 -0.76 11.80
CA LEU A 409 5.44 0.20 12.85
C LEU A 409 4.61 1.37 12.33
N VAL A 410 4.83 1.82 11.09
CA VAL A 410 4.09 2.95 10.53
C VAL A 410 2.62 2.59 10.27
N SER A 411 2.36 1.39 9.76
CA SER A 411 1.01 0.86 9.57
C SER A 411 0.32 0.59 10.90
N THR A 412 1.06 0.06 11.89
CA THR A 412 0.56 -0.17 13.25
C THR A 412 0.18 1.14 13.93
N ALA A 413 1.03 2.16 13.82
CA ALA A 413 0.72 3.50 14.33
C ALA A 413 -0.47 4.12 13.59
N ALA A 414 -0.51 4.01 12.26
CA ALA A 414 -1.63 4.53 11.47
C ALA A 414 -2.97 3.87 11.85
N ALA A 415 -2.99 2.56 12.14
CA ALA A 415 -4.20 1.88 12.59
C ALA A 415 -4.70 2.37 13.96
N VAL A 416 -3.79 2.58 14.91
CA VAL A 416 -4.12 3.10 16.25
C VAL A 416 -4.60 4.56 16.15
N GLU A 417 -3.88 5.38 15.40
CA GLU A 417 -4.20 6.79 15.17
C GLU A 417 -5.54 6.94 14.42
N LEU A 418 -5.83 6.07 13.44
CA LEU A 418 -7.10 6.04 12.72
C LEU A 418 -8.26 5.70 13.66
N GLY A 419 -8.09 4.74 14.58
CA GLY A 419 -9.11 4.44 15.59
C GLY A 419 -9.44 5.65 16.47
N GLN A 420 -8.42 6.41 16.87
CA GLN A 420 -8.62 7.67 17.62
C GLN A 420 -9.37 8.72 16.79
N THR A 421 -8.96 8.95 15.54
CA THR A 421 -9.60 9.94 14.65
C THR A 421 -11.04 9.57 14.30
N ALA A 422 -11.33 8.28 14.08
CA ALA A 422 -12.66 7.81 13.70
C ALA A 422 -13.62 7.61 14.88
N GLY A 423 -13.18 7.88 16.12
CA GLY A 423 -13.99 7.68 17.33
C GLY A 423 -14.29 6.21 17.65
N CYS A 424 -13.53 5.26 17.07
CA CYS A 424 -13.58 3.85 17.42
C CYS A 424 -12.32 3.49 18.22
N LEU A 425 -12.45 3.53 19.55
CA LEU A 425 -11.30 3.37 20.45
C LEU A 425 -10.50 2.10 20.10
N PRO A 426 -9.17 2.19 19.91
CA PRO A 426 -8.36 1.05 19.44
C PRO A 426 -8.51 -0.22 20.27
N ALA A 427 -8.84 -0.13 21.56
CA ALA A 427 -9.04 -1.31 22.42
C ALA A 427 -10.28 -2.15 22.05
N GLU A 428 -11.28 -1.56 21.39
CA GLU A 428 -12.47 -2.27 20.89
C GLU A 428 -12.22 -2.93 19.51
N VAL A 429 -11.16 -2.51 18.83
CA VAL A 429 -10.92 -2.79 17.42
C VAL A 429 -9.64 -3.61 17.19
N LEU A 430 -8.63 -3.45 18.04
CA LEU A 430 -7.32 -4.11 17.97
C LEU A 430 -7.00 -4.80 19.31
N ASP A 431 -6.35 -5.96 19.27
CA ASP A 431 -5.75 -6.56 20.46
C ASP A 431 -4.61 -5.65 20.95
N ARG A 432 -4.91 -4.83 21.95
CA ARG A 432 -3.97 -3.92 22.63
C ARG A 432 -2.69 -4.64 23.05
N GLY A 433 -2.81 -5.84 23.64
CA GLY A 433 -1.66 -6.60 24.12
C GLY A 433 -0.77 -7.05 22.95
N GLY A 434 -1.39 -7.47 21.84
CA GLY A 434 -0.72 -7.78 20.58
C GLY A 434 0.04 -6.59 20.01
N VAL A 435 -0.61 -5.42 19.92
CA VAL A 435 0.02 -4.19 19.39
C VAL A 435 1.24 -3.82 20.22
N LEU A 436 1.13 -3.80 21.55
CA LEU A 436 2.25 -3.45 22.43
C LEU A 436 3.41 -4.45 22.34
N ARG A 437 3.12 -5.76 22.23
CA ARG A 437 4.16 -6.78 21.98
C ARG A 437 4.86 -6.56 20.65
N PHE A 438 4.13 -6.21 19.59
CA PHE A 438 4.73 -5.92 18.29
C PHE A 438 5.66 -4.69 18.38
N VAL A 439 5.17 -3.60 18.96
CA VAL A 439 5.96 -2.35 19.15
C VAL A 439 7.24 -2.63 19.94
N GLU A 440 7.17 -3.44 21.00
CA GLU A 440 8.36 -3.80 21.79
C GLU A 440 9.38 -4.60 20.99
N ARG A 441 8.96 -5.48 20.07
CA ARG A 441 9.90 -6.18 19.18
C ARG A 441 10.59 -5.24 18.19
N CYS A 442 10.01 -4.07 17.91
CA CYS A 442 10.62 -3.03 17.10
C CYS A 442 11.60 -2.16 17.91
N ARG A 443 11.74 -2.38 19.23
CA ARG A 443 12.63 -1.61 20.07
C ARG A 443 14.10 -1.90 19.75
N THR A 444 14.91 -0.85 19.87
CA THR A 444 16.36 -0.86 19.69
C THR A 444 17.02 -0.21 20.91
N ALA A 445 18.35 -0.21 20.97
CA ALA A 445 19.08 0.45 22.06
C ALA A 445 18.80 1.97 22.15
N ASP A 446 18.60 2.62 21.00
CA ASP A 446 18.50 4.08 20.89
C ASP A 446 17.09 4.58 20.57
N GLY A 447 16.06 3.72 20.57
CA GLY A 447 14.70 4.09 20.16
C GLY A 447 13.96 2.92 19.53
N TYR A 448 13.26 3.15 18.42
CA TYR A 448 12.54 2.10 17.67
C TYR A 448 12.90 2.09 16.19
N ALA A 449 12.78 0.91 15.59
CA ALA A 449 12.94 0.66 14.17
C ALA A 449 11.58 0.45 13.48
N PRO A 450 11.47 0.66 12.14
CA PRO A 450 10.21 0.43 11.41
C PRO A 450 9.69 -1.02 11.47
N VAL A 451 10.60 -1.97 11.66
CA VAL A 451 10.33 -3.42 11.74
C VAL A 451 11.24 -4.06 12.79
N PRO A 452 10.89 -5.22 13.36
CA PRO A 452 11.76 -5.93 14.30
C PRO A 452 13.16 -6.19 13.74
N GLY A 453 14.19 -5.88 14.53
CA GLY A 453 15.60 -6.02 14.12
C GLY A 453 16.06 -5.02 13.06
N GLY A 454 15.24 -4.04 12.68
CA GLY A 454 15.62 -2.95 11.78
C GLY A 454 16.50 -1.89 12.44
N GLN A 455 16.84 -0.85 11.66
CA GLN A 455 17.59 0.31 12.17
C GLN A 455 16.68 1.34 12.81
N THR A 456 17.16 1.96 13.89
CA THR A 456 16.46 3.04 14.59
C THR A 456 16.24 4.24 13.67
N THR A 457 15.02 4.76 13.66
CA THR A 457 14.71 6.04 12.99
C THR A 457 13.88 6.93 13.90
N LEU A 458 13.94 8.23 13.67
CA LEU A 458 13.09 9.17 14.40
C LEU A 458 11.61 8.90 14.16
N ALA A 459 11.21 8.67 12.91
CA ALA A 459 9.79 8.44 12.57
C ALA A 459 9.24 7.20 13.29
N ALA A 460 9.99 6.09 13.27
CA ALA A 460 9.63 4.87 13.99
C ALA A 460 9.56 5.11 15.51
N THR A 461 10.55 5.80 16.07
CA THR A 461 10.58 6.14 17.50
C THR A 461 9.37 6.98 17.90
N ALA A 462 9.06 8.03 17.15
CA ALA A 462 7.91 8.89 17.35
C ALA A 462 6.58 8.09 17.27
N GLN A 463 6.43 7.24 16.26
CA GLN A 463 5.27 6.36 16.07
C GLN A 463 5.07 5.40 17.24
N ALA A 464 6.13 4.71 17.69
CA ALA A 464 6.06 3.81 18.84
C ALA A 464 5.63 4.52 20.12
N LEU A 465 6.19 5.70 20.40
CA LEU A 465 5.85 6.50 21.57
C LEU A 465 4.36 6.90 21.55
N ARG A 466 3.85 7.39 20.41
CA ARG A 466 2.44 7.74 20.26
C ARG A 466 1.51 6.54 20.37
N VAL A 467 1.88 5.38 19.84
CA VAL A 467 1.11 4.13 20.01
C VAL A 467 1.01 3.75 21.49
N ARG A 468 2.13 3.76 22.22
CA ARG A 468 2.15 3.42 23.66
C ARG A 468 1.33 4.42 24.48
N HIS A 469 1.42 5.70 24.15
CA HIS A 469 0.63 6.76 24.77
C HIS A 469 -0.88 6.58 24.50
N ALA A 470 -1.26 6.40 23.23
CA ALA A 470 -2.64 6.19 22.80
C ALA A 470 -3.30 4.96 23.45
N LEU A 471 -2.52 3.90 23.67
CA LEU A 471 -2.99 2.68 24.30
C LEU A 471 -2.88 2.70 25.83
N GLY A 472 -2.55 3.83 26.47
CA GLY A 472 -2.67 3.98 27.93
C GLY A 472 -1.77 3.04 28.72
N VAL A 473 -0.53 2.80 28.29
CA VAL A 473 0.50 2.14 29.15
C VAL A 473 0.75 2.95 30.44
N ALA A 474 0.28 4.19 30.50
CA ALA A 474 0.47 5.14 31.59
C ALA A 474 -0.46 4.98 32.83
N THR A 475 -1.35 3.99 32.93
CA THR A 475 -2.33 3.97 34.05
C THR A 475 -2.64 2.58 34.64
N ASP A 476 -1.65 1.74 34.89
CA ASP A 476 -1.80 0.59 35.81
C ASP A 476 -0.91 0.81 37.04
N PRO A 477 -1.45 1.36 38.15
CA PRO A 477 -0.67 1.61 39.36
C PRO A 477 -0.19 0.33 40.07
N ASP A 478 -0.65 -0.86 39.66
CA ASP A 478 -0.31 -2.15 40.26
C ASP A 478 0.59 -3.04 39.38
N ARG A 479 1.13 -2.53 38.25
CA ARG A 479 2.10 -3.29 37.43
C ARG A 479 3.40 -2.55 37.16
N ALA A 480 4.49 -3.25 37.47
CA ALA A 480 5.87 -2.96 37.11
C ALA A 480 6.16 -3.00 35.58
N THR A 481 5.32 -2.38 34.73
CA THR A 481 5.30 -2.59 33.27
C THR A 481 5.79 -1.44 32.40
N ASP A 482 6.40 -0.38 32.95
CA ASP A 482 7.17 0.62 32.16
C ASP A 482 8.52 0.96 32.83
N PRO A 483 9.47 0.00 32.91
CA PRO A 483 10.76 0.20 33.58
C PRO A 483 11.63 1.30 32.96
N ASP A 484 11.28 1.78 31.77
CA ASP A 484 12.07 2.73 30.98
C ASP A 484 11.38 4.10 30.78
N HIS A 485 10.30 4.38 31.52
CA HIS A 485 9.58 5.66 31.43
C HIS A 485 9.12 6.03 30.00
N THR A 486 8.85 5.05 29.14
CA THR A 486 8.55 5.30 27.72
C THR A 486 7.21 5.97 27.48
N SER A 487 6.32 5.95 28.48
CA SER A 487 5.07 6.70 28.50
C SER A 487 5.18 8.08 29.16
N ASP A 488 6.34 8.39 29.75
CA ASP A 488 6.66 9.69 30.34
C ASP A 488 6.84 10.75 29.23
N PRO A 489 6.03 11.83 29.25
CA PRO A 489 6.19 12.91 28.30
C PRO A 489 7.55 13.62 28.33
N ASP A 490 8.29 13.58 29.45
CA ASP A 490 9.65 14.11 29.53
C ASP A 490 10.67 13.17 28.83
N TYR A 491 10.54 11.85 29.01
CA TYR A 491 11.37 10.87 28.31
C TYR A 491 11.19 10.93 26.79
N ALA A 492 9.94 10.96 26.32
CA ALA A 492 9.64 11.08 24.89
C ALA A 492 10.29 12.32 24.28
N SER A 493 10.26 13.44 25.01
CA SER A 493 10.84 14.70 24.57
C SER A 493 12.36 14.69 24.54
N GLU A 494 12.98 14.15 25.60
CA GLU A 494 14.43 14.01 25.68
C GLU A 494 14.96 13.12 24.56
N LEU A 495 14.28 11.99 24.32
CA LEU A 495 14.61 11.07 23.26
C LEU A 495 14.60 11.82 21.92
N LEU A 496 13.45 12.33 21.47
CA LEU A 496 13.32 12.95 20.14
C LEU A 496 14.26 14.15 19.92
N THR A 497 14.63 14.88 20.97
CA THR A 497 15.57 16.01 20.88
C THR A 497 16.98 15.59 20.43
N ARG A 498 17.37 14.31 20.62
CA ARG A 498 18.67 13.78 20.16
C ARG A 498 18.86 13.81 18.64
N TRP A 499 17.76 13.92 17.89
CA TRP A 499 17.74 14.00 16.42
C TRP A 499 17.54 15.43 15.89
N ALA A 500 17.50 16.43 16.78
CA ALA A 500 17.43 17.83 16.38
C ALA A 500 18.68 18.22 15.58
N SER A 501 18.49 18.94 14.48
CA SER A 501 19.57 19.34 13.59
C SER A 501 20.01 20.79 13.84
N PRO A 502 21.31 21.10 13.82
CA PRO A 502 21.78 22.49 13.83
C PRO A 502 21.19 23.35 12.69
N LEU A 503 20.80 22.73 11.58
CA LEU A 503 20.16 23.40 10.44
C LEU A 503 18.69 23.79 10.71
N GLY A 504 18.12 23.33 11.82
CA GLY A 504 16.69 23.43 12.14
C GLY A 504 15.95 22.14 11.81
N GLY A 505 14.86 21.90 12.52
CA GLY A 505 14.05 20.68 12.44
C GLY A 505 14.81 19.41 12.85
N TYR A 506 14.26 18.26 12.45
CA TYR A 506 14.71 16.94 12.89
C TYR A 506 15.09 16.06 11.70
N ALA A 507 16.04 15.15 11.92
CA ALA A 507 16.53 14.24 10.91
C ALA A 507 16.09 12.79 11.15
N ALA A 508 15.95 12.01 10.08
CA ALA A 508 15.54 10.60 10.16
C ALA A 508 16.50 9.73 11.01
N THR A 509 17.80 10.05 10.98
CA THR A 509 18.85 9.38 11.77
C THR A 509 19.79 10.43 12.39
N PRO A 510 20.51 10.09 13.47
CA PRO A 510 21.42 11.04 14.11
C PRO A 510 22.46 11.56 13.12
N ARG A 511 22.69 12.89 13.12
CA ARG A 511 23.63 13.61 12.25
C ARG A 511 23.29 13.62 10.75
N ALA A 512 22.14 13.08 10.33
CA ALA A 512 21.67 13.23 8.95
C ALA A 512 21.16 14.66 8.67
N VAL A 513 20.94 14.96 7.40
CA VAL A 513 20.27 16.20 6.97
C VAL A 513 18.82 16.16 7.47
N PRO A 514 18.30 17.24 8.09
CA PRO A 514 16.92 17.28 8.55
C PRO A 514 15.96 17.22 7.37
N ASP A 515 14.79 16.64 7.60
CA ASP A 515 13.78 16.42 6.57
C ASP A 515 12.37 16.75 7.08
N LEU A 516 11.47 16.97 6.13
CA LEU A 516 10.10 17.40 6.41
C LEU A 516 9.31 16.36 7.22
N LEU A 517 9.44 15.08 6.86
CA LEU A 517 8.69 14.00 7.49
C LEU A 517 9.11 13.79 8.94
N SER A 518 10.41 13.68 9.19
CA SER A 518 10.98 13.53 10.53
C SER A 518 10.59 14.72 11.41
N THR A 519 10.65 15.93 10.86
CA THR A 519 10.24 17.14 11.60
C THR A 519 8.76 17.11 11.94
N TYR A 520 7.89 16.74 10.99
CA TYR A 520 6.47 16.60 11.22
C TYR A 520 6.17 15.56 12.32
N GLN A 521 6.79 14.38 12.24
CA GLN A 521 6.60 13.31 13.22
C GLN A 521 7.06 13.72 14.64
N ALA A 522 8.15 14.49 14.76
CA ALA A 522 8.60 15.02 16.03
C ALA A 522 7.60 16.02 16.63
N VAL A 523 7.19 17.03 15.85
CA VAL A 523 6.25 18.07 16.29
C VAL A 523 4.89 17.48 16.67
N LEU A 524 4.34 16.59 15.84
CA LEU A 524 3.10 15.87 16.14
C LEU A 524 3.21 15.09 17.46
N THR A 525 4.37 14.50 17.74
CA THR A 525 4.58 13.76 19.00
C THR A 525 4.65 14.70 20.19
N PHE A 526 5.38 15.82 20.10
CA PHE A 526 5.38 16.82 21.19
C PHE A 526 3.97 17.31 21.50
N GLU A 527 3.17 17.64 20.48
CA GLU A 527 1.79 18.12 20.65
C GLU A 527 0.90 17.06 21.31
N GLN A 528 0.95 15.80 20.87
CA GLN A 528 0.16 14.73 21.48
C GLN A 528 0.52 14.44 22.94
N PHE A 529 1.77 14.69 23.32
CA PHE A 529 2.23 14.57 24.70
C PHE A 529 2.04 15.86 25.53
N GLY A 530 1.42 16.90 24.96
CA GLY A 530 1.19 18.18 25.64
C GLY A 530 2.49 18.95 25.93
N ARG A 531 3.54 18.74 25.13
CA ARG A 531 4.86 19.35 25.32
C ARG A 531 5.12 20.46 24.32
N THR A 532 5.89 21.45 24.76
CA THR A 532 6.33 22.57 23.92
C THR A 532 7.48 22.13 23.02
N TRP A 533 7.58 22.78 21.86
CA TRP A 533 8.64 22.57 20.88
C TRP A 533 9.13 23.92 20.34
N ASP A 534 10.38 23.99 19.88
CA ASP A 534 10.98 25.24 19.43
C ASP A 534 10.48 25.64 18.03
N ARG A 535 9.53 26.58 18.00
CA ARG A 535 8.97 27.16 16.76
C ARG A 535 10.03 27.80 15.87
N ARG A 536 11.04 28.45 16.44
CA ARG A 536 12.14 29.06 15.65
C ARG A 536 13.01 27.99 15.03
N HIS A 537 13.21 26.87 15.72
CA HIS A 537 13.98 25.73 15.22
C HIS A 537 13.32 25.08 14.00
N VAL A 538 12.01 24.83 14.07
CA VAL A 538 11.23 24.27 12.95
C VAL A 538 11.11 25.29 11.81
N GLY A 539 10.82 26.56 12.10
CA GLY A 539 10.72 27.62 11.09
C GLY A 539 12.01 27.80 10.26
N ARG A 540 13.19 27.61 10.88
CA ARG A 540 14.47 27.60 10.14
C ARG A 540 14.55 26.48 9.09
N LEU A 541 14.00 25.30 9.38
CA LEU A 541 13.95 24.22 8.39
C LEU A 541 12.96 24.57 7.28
N LEU A 542 11.73 24.97 7.65
CA LEU A 542 10.67 25.27 6.67
C LEU A 542 11.12 26.30 5.62
N HIS A 543 11.80 27.37 6.06
CA HIS A 543 12.34 28.38 5.14
C HIS A 543 13.33 27.79 4.11
N ARG A 544 14.06 26.72 4.46
CA ARG A 544 14.97 26.03 3.54
C ARG A 544 14.27 25.01 2.65
N LEU A 545 13.09 24.55 3.04
CA LEU A 545 12.29 23.60 2.28
C LEU A 545 11.35 24.29 1.30
N GLU A 546 11.10 25.59 1.46
CA GLU A 546 10.26 26.39 0.57
C GLU A 546 10.93 26.52 -0.81
N VAL A 547 10.33 25.88 -1.81
CA VAL A 547 10.82 25.82 -3.18
C VAL A 547 9.64 25.85 -4.14
N GLY A 548 9.67 26.76 -5.12
CA GLY A 548 8.71 26.76 -6.23
C GLY A 548 7.24 26.95 -5.82
N GLY A 549 6.98 27.69 -4.74
CA GLY A 549 5.62 27.91 -4.22
C GLY A 549 5.07 26.77 -3.37
N GLY A 550 5.89 25.74 -3.06
CA GLY A 550 5.53 24.65 -2.15
C GLY A 550 6.71 24.23 -1.27
N TYR A 551 6.63 23.02 -0.73
CA TYR A 551 7.66 22.46 0.15
C TYR A 551 8.35 21.26 -0.47
N ALA A 552 9.66 21.16 -0.29
CA ALA A 552 10.46 19.99 -0.60
C ALA A 552 10.59 19.04 0.61
N TRP A 553 10.90 17.77 0.37
CA TRP A 553 11.15 16.78 1.45
C TRP A 553 12.45 17.02 2.21
N SER A 554 13.46 17.58 1.54
CA SER A 554 14.81 17.75 2.05
C SER A 554 15.39 19.07 1.55
N PRO A 555 16.26 19.77 2.32
CA PRO A 555 16.97 20.97 1.89
C PRO A 555 17.88 20.75 0.67
N LEU A 556 18.17 19.49 0.31
CA LEU A 556 18.98 19.14 -0.86
C LEU A 556 18.18 19.16 -2.18
N SER A 557 16.85 19.15 -2.08
CA SER A 557 15.96 19.09 -3.23
C SER A 557 15.74 20.47 -3.83
N ARG A 558 15.84 20.56 -5.17
CA ARG A 558 15.60 21.81 -5.93
C ARG A 558 14.20 21.90 -6.54
N ARG A 559 13.31 20.97 -6.19
CA ARG A 559 11.93 20.89 -6.68
C ARG A 559 10.98 20.63 -5.51
N PRO A 560 9.71 21.07 -5.60
CA PRO A 560 8.68 20.70 -4.64
C PRO A 560 8.57 19.18 -4.49
N GLY A 561 8.18 18.72 -3.31
CA GLY A 561 7.99 17.31 -2.97
C GLY A 561 6.60 16.76 -3.31
N GLY A 562 5.77 17.53 -4.03
CA GLY A 562 4.40 17.18 -4.40
C GLY A 562 3.36 17.48 -3.32
N ALA A 563 2.15 16.97 -3.51
CA ALA A 563 0.98 17.22 -2.67
C ALA A 563 1.24 16.98 -1.18
N LEU A 564 1.88 15.86 -0.86
CA LEU A 564 2.09 15.43 0.53
C LEU A 564 3.10 16.32 1.25
N ALA A 565 4.16 16.73 0.56
CA ALA A 565 5.11 17.69 1.12
C ALA A 565 4.45 19.06 1.31
N GLY A 566 3.62 19.50 0.34
CA GLY A 566 2.82 20.72 0.46
C GLY A 566 1.93 20.71 1.70
N ALA A 567 1.18 19.63 1.93
CA ALA A 567 0.32 19.48 3.10
C ALA A 567 1.10 19.49 4.41
N LEU A 568 2.16 18.66 4.56
CA LEU A 568 2.94 18.62 5.81
C LEU A 568 3.64 19.95 6.10
N GLY A 569 4.20 20.59 5.07
CA GLY A 569 4.88 21.88 5.21
C GLY A 569 3.93 23.01 5.55
N GLY A 570 2.75 23.06 4.92
CA GLY A 570 1.70 24.03 5.22
C GLY A 570 1.20 23.91 6.67
N LEU A 571 0.88 22.69 7.10
CA LEU A 571 0.44 22.42 8.48
C LEU A 571 1.50 22.81 9.52
N LEU A 572 2.78 22.55 9.25
CA LEU A 572 3.87 22.98 10.14
C LEU A 572 4.04 24.51 10.14
N ALA A 573 3.83 25.17 9.00
CA ALA A 573 3.88 26.62 8.91
C ALA A 573 2.77 27.29 9.74
N GLU A 574 1.53 26.76 9.67
CA GLU A 574 0.41 27.16 10.54
C GLU A 574 0.78 27.01 12.03
N ALA A 575 1.33 25.85 12.41
CA ALA A 575 1.74 25.57 13.78
C ALA A 575 2.87 26.49 14.27
N VAL A 576 3.85 26.82 13.41
CA VAL A 576 4.93 27.79 13.70
C VAL A 576 4.38 29.21 13.86
N ALA A 577 3.39 29.59 13.05
CA ALA A 577 2.71 30.89 13.16
C ALA A 577 1.88 31.03 14.45
N GLY A 578 1.62 29.92 15.14
CA GLY A 578 0.90 29.89 16.41
C GLY A 578 -0.60 29.70 16.26
N ASP A 579 -1.03 29.12 15.14
CA ASP A 579 -2.41 28.64 14.98
C ASP A 579 -2.76 27.67 16.12
N PRO A 580 -3.91 27.84 16.82
CA PRO A 580 -4.33 26.94 17.89
C PRO A 580 -4.80 25.56 17.41
N VAL A 581 -4.99 25.35 16.10
CA VAL A 581 -5.45 24.06 15.56
C VAL A 581 -4.32 23.01 15.64
N PRO A 582 -4.53 21.88 16.35
CA PRO A 582 -3.52 20.83 16.44
C PRO A 582 -3.13 20.24 15.09
N LEU A 583 -1.91 19.71 14.99
CA LEU A 583 -1.52 18.94 13.82
C LEU A 583 -2.39 17.67 13.68
N PRO A 584 -2.89 17.36 12.47
CA PRO A 584 -3.62 16.13 12.24
C PRO A 584 -2.70 14.91 12.41
N ARG A 585 -3.27 13.76 12.75
CA ARG A 585 -2.52 12.50 12.81
C ARG A 585 -2.24 12.03 11.39
N LEU A 586 -1.01 12.20 10.91
CA LEU A 586 -0.58 11.75 9.58
C LEU A 586 0.68 10.90 9.69
N SER A 587 0.73 9.83 8.89
CA SER A 587 1.86 8.91 8.76
C SER A 587 2.10 8.60 7.27
N LEU A 588 3.35 8.42 6.87
CA LEU A 588 3.78 8.17 5.49
C LEU A 588 4.69 6.96 5.37
#